data_AF-A0A957CF02-F1
#
_entry.id   AF-A0A957CF02-F1
#
_cell.length_a   1.000
_cell.length_b   1.000
_cell.length_c   1.000
_cell.angle_alpha   90.00
_cell.angle_beta   90.00
_cell.angle_gamma   90.00
#
_symmetry.space_group_name_H-M   'P 1'
#
loop_
_entity.id
_entity.type
_entity.pdbx_description
1 polymer ?
#
loop_
_entity_poly.entity_id
_entity_poly.type
_entity_poly.pdbx_seq_one_letter_code
_entity_poly.pdbx_strand_id
1 'polypeptide(L)'
;HWQRGLVLDDDYNGVALLVHKGNDVHITVRAPYPEGFLQRLTGDVKYLVESFWEGLRCDVMVPCIAPCGQNDPGNGLYEVSKLIDSKRKNRPEYPCPACHEWQNIDSLLRNAPAARPLPTHVIDNREVLAEVRRLHGRFDKLDAGQKILLSQADANYTSLLQLFTDEAKEGPRLFSFVPVDRSNFNPKKWIRAQFRLTLWCEHSRLPLPSLNGPDSKKGVYEIELTRDWFKKAGPYLKFLTGTLSLALPVASSAIKFDLDDTAYKAIEEQLDLSRNIISATIGEGGKIGELIGPTDTTALEHGEAIRAEGGALRELHALLKKQEPSFGGLVRVLNKRQEFLWVHEQFAGEY
;
A
#
# COMPACT_ATOMS: atom_id res chain seq x y z
N HIS A 1 -26.12 -7.81 0.78
CA HIS A 1 -26.01 -8.32 -0.60
C HIS A 1 -27.35 -8.88 -1.06
N TRP A 2 -27.53 -9.10 -2.36
CA TRP A 2 -28.66 -9.83 -2.97
C TRP A 2 -28.12 -10.77 -4.07
N GLN A 3 -29.01 -11.50 -4.76
CA GLN A 3 -28.62 -12.58 -5.68
C GLN A 3 -27.62 -12.16 -6.78
N ARG A 4 -27.71 -10.93 -7.28
CA ARG A 4 -26.91 -10.44 -8.42
C ARG A 4 -26.11 -9.19 -8.10
N GLY A 5 -25.88 -8.90 -6.83
CA GLY A 5 -25.11 -7.74 -6.48
C GLY A 5 -24.97 -7.52 -4.99
N LEU A 6 -24.12 -6.56 -4.66
CA LEU A 6 -23.81 -6.19 -3.30
C LEU A 6 -23.40 -4.72 -3.24
N VAL A 7 -23.54 -4.15 -2.05
CA VAL A 7 -23.04 -2.82 -1.71
C VAL A 7 -22.00 -3.02 -0.61
N LEU A 8 -20.85 -2.38 -0.77
CA LEU A 8 -19.75 -2.35 0.20
C LEU A 8 -19.57 -0.92 0.67
N ASP A 9 -19.39 -0.76 1.97
CA ASP A 9 -19.00 0.50 2.61
C ASP A 9 -17.57 0.33 3.12
N ASP A 10 -16.66 1.19 2.68
CA ASP A 10 -15.25 1.25 3.08
C ASP A 10 -14.96 2.56 3.82
N ASP A 11 -15.93 3.01 4.64
CA ASP A 11 -15.85 4.20 5.50
C ASP A 11 -15.47 5.47 4.71
N TYR A 12 -14.32 6.09 5.00
CA TYR A 12 -13.89 7.31 4.33
C TYR A 12 -13.47 7.08 2.86
N ASN A 13 -13.17 5.83 2.48
CA ASN A 13 -12.89 5.44 1.08
C ASN A 13 -14.17 5.36 0.24
N GLY A 14 -15.35 5.45 0.86
CA GLY A 14 -16.65 5.57 0.19
C GLY A 14 -17.38 4.25 -0.01
N VAL A 15 -18.36 4.27 -0.91
CA VAL A 15 -19.31 3.16 -1.11
C VAL A 15 -19.16 2.59 -2.51
N ALA A 16 -19.13 1.27 -2.63
CA ALA A 16 -19.09 0.56 -3.89
C ALA A 16 -20.35 -0.27 -4.12
N LEU A 17 -20.83 -0.25 -5.36
CA LEU A 17 -21.91 -1.09 -5.86
C LEU A 17 -21.32 -2.06 -6.89
N LEU A 18 -21.48 -3.36 -6.62
CA LEU A 18 -21.09 -4.42 -7.54
C LEU A 18 -22.35 -5.12 -8.05
N VAL A 19 -22.53 -5.21 -9.36
CA VAL A 19 -23.70 -5.83 -9.99
C VAL A 19 -23.27 -6.77 -11.10
N HIS A 20 -23.74 -8.01 -11.03
CA HIS A 20 -23.56 -8.99 -12.09
C HIS A 20 -24.60 -8.80 -13.20
N LYS A 21 -24.19 -8.39 -14.40
CA LYS A 21 -25.03 -8.15 -15.57
C LYS A 21 -24.54 -9.00 -16.76
N GLY A 22 -25.38 -9.88 -17.28
CA GLY A 22 -24.96 -10.81 -18.33
C GLY A 22 -23.79 -11.69 -17.84
N ASN A 23 -22.64 -11.56 -18.51
CA ASN A 23 -21.37 -12.20 -18.15
C ASN A 23 -20.38 -11.25 -17.45
N ASP A 24 -20.81 -10.01 -17.19
CA ASP A 24 -19.96 -8.94 -16.69
C ASP A 24 -20.25 -8.62 -15.23
N VAL A 25 -19.23 -8.17 -14.51
CA VAL A 25 -19.37 -7.58 -13.18
C VAL A 25 -19.13 -6.07 -13.29
N HIS A 26 -20.20 -5.30 -13.09
CA HIS A 26 -20.12 -3.84 -13.08
C HIS A 26 -19.76 -3.36 -11.67
N ILE A 27 -18.65 -2.63 -11.57
CA ILE A 27 -18.19 -2.01 -10.33
C ILE A 27 -18.41 -0.50 -10.45
N THR A 28 -19.13 0.09 -9.51
CA THR A 28 -19.34 1.54 -9.43
C THR A 28 -18.96 2.02 -8.04
N VAL A 29 -18.02 2.95 -7.95
CA VAL A 29 -17.56 3.52 -6.69
C VAL A 29 -18.01 4.97 -6.59
N ARG A 30 -18.58 5.33 -5.44
CA ARG A 30 -18.89 6.70 -5.09
C ARG A 30 -18.09 7.09 -3.86
N ALA A 31 -17.08 7.93 -4.08
CA ALA A 31 -16.18 8.41 -3.05
C ALA A 31 -15.64 9.80 -3.42
N PRO A 32 -15.10 10.55 -2.45
CA PRO A 32 -14.30 11.75 -2.75
C PRO A 32 -13.06 11.43 -3.61
N TYR A 33 -12.47 10.24 -3.44
CA TYR A 33 -11.36 9.72 -4.25
C TYR A 33 -11.62 8.25 -4.63
N PRO A 34 -12.36 7.98 -5.73
CA PRO A 34 -12.83 6.64 -6.07
C PRO A 34 -11.74 5.70 -6.60
N GLU A 35 -10.61 6.23 -7.08
CA GLU A 35 -9.61 5.46 -7.81
C GLU A 35 -8.98 4.34 -6.97
N GLY A 36 -8.65 4.62 -5.71
CA GLY A 36 -8.04 3.62 -4.81
C GLY A 36 -8.97 2.43 -4.54
N PHE A 37 -10.23 2.70 -4.18
CA PHE A 37 -11.20 1.66 -3.88
C PHE A 37 -11.57 0.87 -5.14
N LEU A 38 -11.74 1.56 -6.28
CA LEU A 38 -11.99 0.91 -7.57
C LEU A 38 -10.82 0.01 -7.99
N GLN A 39 -9.57 0.44 -7.76
CA GLN A 39 -8.38 -0.36 -8.03
C GLN A 39 -8.39 -1.65 -7.21
N ARG A 40 -8.65 -1.55 -5.90
CA ARG A 40 -8.72 -2.70 -4.99
C ARG A 40 -9.77 -3.69 -5.46
N LEU A 41 -11.01 -3.24 -5.66
CA LEU A 41 -12.13 -4.08 -6.04
C LEU A 41 -11.94 -4.74 -7.41
N THR A 42 -11.47 -3.99 -8.41
CA THR A 42 -11.24 -4.54 -9.75
C THR A 42 -10.19 -5.65 -9.72
N GLY A 43 -9.09 -5.44 -8.96
CA GLY A 43 -8.07 -6.47 -8.75
C GLY A 43 -8.60 -7.71 -8.01
N ASP A 44 -9.39 -7.51 -6.95
CA ASP A 44 -9.98 -8.62 -6.17
C ASP A 44 -10.93 -9.44 -7.02
N VAL A 45 -11.85 -8.79 -7.76
CA VAL A 45 -12.81 -9.49 -8.62
C VAL A 45 -12.08 -10.26 -9.72
N LYS A 46 -11.13 -9.63 -10.43
CA LYS A 46 -10.35 -10.30 -11.47
C LYS A 46 -9.64 -11.52 -10.90
N TYR A 47 -8.96 -11.37 -9.77
CA TYR A 47 -8.26 -12.46 -9.12
C TYR A 47 -9.20 -13.61 -8.75
N LEU A 48 -10.32 -13.31 -8.08
CA LEU A 48 -11.29 -14.34 -7.66
C LEU A 48 -11.88 -15.08 -8.86
N VAL A 49 -12.15 -14.38 -9.96
CA VAL A 49 -12.67 -14.99 -11.18
C VAL A 49 -11.63 -15.92 -11.80
N GLU A 50 -10.41 -15.45 -12.01
CA GLU A 50 -9.38 -16.22 -12.71
C GLU A 50 -8.81 -17.37 -11.86
N SER A 51 -8.79 -17.22 -10.53
CA SER A 51 -8.33 -18.27 -9.61
C SER A 51 -9.37 -19.35 -9.36
N PHE A 52 -10.66 -19.01 -9.34
CA PHE A 52 -11.72 -19.98 -9.08
C PHE A 52 -12.11 -20.75 -10.35
N TRP A 53 -12.18 -20.08 -11.51
CA TRP A 53 -12.53 -20.69 -12.79
C TRP A 53 -11.28 -20.87 -13.67
N GLU A 54 -10.65 -22.03 -13.56
CA GLU A 54 -9.48 -22.37 -14.39
C GLU A 54 -9.78 -22.21 -15.88
N GLY A 55 -8.96 -21.41 -16.57
CA GLY A 55 -9.08 -21.15 -18.00
C GLY A 55 -10.03 -20.00 -18.39
N LEU A 56 -10.77 -19.42 -17.44
CA LEU A 56 -11.56 -18.22 -17.68
C LEU A 56 -10.66 -16.98 -17.62
N ARG A 57 -10.74 -16.12 -18.64
CA ARG A 57 -10.04 -14.82 -18.65
C ARG A 57 -11.00 -13.71 -18.28
N CYS A 58 -10.57 -12.81 -17.42
CA CYS A 58 -11.35 -11.65 -17.00
C CYS A 58 -10.70 -10.38 -17.55
N ASP A 59 -11.29 -9.82 -18.60
CA ASP A 59 -10.82 -8.58 -19.21
C ASP A 59 -11.42 -7.36 -18.49
N VAL A 60 -10.58 -6.38 -18.17
CA VAL A 60 -11.03 -5.13 -17.55
C VAL A 60 -11.48 -4.16 -18.64
N MET A 61 -12.75 -3.75 -18.56
CA MET A 61 -13.38 -2.85 -19.51
C MET A 61 -13.74 -1.51 -18.84
N VAL A 62 -13.59 -0.39 -19.54
CA VAL A 62 -14.06 0.93 -19.08
C VAL A 62 -15.13 1.48 -20.01
N PRO A 63 -16.21 2.09 -19.47
CA PRO A 63 -17.23 2.73 -20.29
C PRO A 63 -16.71 4.04 -20.89
N CYS A 64 -17.31 4.42 -22.02
CA CYS A 64 -17.07 5.70 -22.66
C CYS A 64 -17.50 6.86 -21.75
N ILE A 65 -16.68 7.91 -21.72
CA ILE A 65 -16.97 9.14 -20.95
C ILE A 65 -17.91 10.03 -21.77
N ALA A 66 -18.78 10.76 -21.07
CA ALA A 66 -19.66 11.72 -21.72
C ALA A 66 -18.85 12.87 -22.38
N PRO A 67 -19.28 13.38 -23.55
CA PRO A 67 -20.48 13.00 -24.28
C PRO A 67 -20.25 11.81 -25.23
N CYS A 68 -20.93 10.70 -25.00
CA CYS A 68 -21.01 9.58 -25.94
C CYS A 68 -22.31 9.68 -26.74
N GLY A 69 -22.51 10.81 -27.44
CA GLY A 69 -23.69 11.05 -28.28
C GLY A 69 -25.05 11.22 -27.57
N GLN A 70 -25.17 10.94 -26.25
CA GLN A 70 -26.45 11.01 -25.52
C GLN A 70 -26.40 11.66 -24.13
N ASN A 71 -25.42 12.51 -23.80
CA ASN A 71 -25.26 13.14 -22.46
C ASN A 71 -25.20 12.15 -21.26
N ASP A 72 -25.27 10.85 -21.51
CA ASP A 72 -25.07 9.75 -20.58
C ASP A 72 -23.68 9.13 -20.78
N PRO A 73 -23.13 8.43 -19.76
CA PRO A 73 -21.99 7.54 -19.95
C PRO A 73 -22.28 6.59 -21.10
N GLY A 74 -21.37 6.51 -22.05
CA GLY A 74 -21.63 5.80 -23.28
C GLY A 74 -21.74 4.29 -23.11
N ASN A 75 -22.54 3.66 -23.97
CA ASN A 75 -22.61 2.19 -24.07
C ASN A 75 -21.33 1.57 -24.66
N GLY A 76 -20.40 2.40 -25.19
CA GLY A 76 -19.12 1.92 -25.68
C GLY A 76 -18.23 1.45 -24.54
N LEU A 77 -17.66 0.25 -24.68
CA LEU A 77 -16.70 -0.33 -23.75
C LEU A 77 -15.32 -0.39 -24.39
N TYR A 78 -14.29 -0.03 -23.63
CA TYR A 78 -12.90 -0.10 -24.04
C TYR A 78 -12.17 -1.15 -23.21
N GLU A 79 -11.49 -2.06 -23.88
CA GLU A 79 -10.56 -2.97 -23.22
C GLU A 79 -9.32 -2.20 -22.79
N VAL A 80 -9.01 -2.25 -21.49
CA VAL A 80 -7.98 -1.36 -20.92
C VAL A 80 -6.58 -1.70 -21.42
N SER A 81 -6.29 -2.98 -21.66
CA SER A 81 -5.04 -3.46 -22.29
C SER A 81 -4.74 -2.72 -23.60
N LYS A 82 -5.75 -2.59 -24.47
CA LYS A 82 -5.66 -1.92 -25.78
C LYS A 82 -5.42 -0.42 -25.64
N LEU A 83 -6.02 0.22 -24.62
CA LEU A 83 -5.77 1.62 -24.31
C LEU A 83 -4.31 1.86 -23.89
N ILE A 84 -3.77 0.98 -23.03
CA ILE A 84 -2.38 1.05 -22.58
C ILE A 84 -1.42 0.86 -23.76
N ASP A 85 -1.66 -0.13 -24.62
CA ASP A 85 -0.84 -0.39 -25.79
C ASP A 85 -0.88 0.75 -26.81
N SER A 86 -2.04 1.39 -26.99
CA SER A 86 -2.18 2.58 -27.84
C SER A 86 -1.39 3.75 -27.26
N LYS A 87 -1.49 3.98 -25.95
CA LYS A 87 -0.73 5.03 -25.26
C LYS A 87 0.78 4.82 -25.39
N ARG A 88 1.27 3.58 -25.24
CA ARG A 88 2.69 3.21 -25.45
C ARG A 88 3.18 3.54 -26.87
N LYS A 89 2.29 3.51 -27.86
CA LYS A 89 2.57 3.90 -29.26
C LYS A 89 2.42 5.41 -29.50
N ASN A 90 2.41 6.23 -28.44
CA ASN A 90 2.22 7.68 -28.49
C ASN A 90 0.91 8.12 -29.17
N ARG A 91 -0.16 7.31 -29.02
CA ARG A 91 -1.50 7.67 -29.49
C ARG A 91 -2.35 8.04 -28.27
N PRO A 92 -2.56 9.33 -28.00
CA PRO A 92 -3.23 9.79 -26.77
C PRO A 92 -4.76 9.60 -26.80
N GLU A 93 -5.33 9.25 -27.95
CA GLU A 93 -6.76 9.11 -28.14
C GLU A 93 -7.12 7.73 -28.72
N TYR A 94 -8.33 7.26 -28.41
CA TYR A 94 -8.88 6.00 -28.89
C TYR A 94 -10.34 6.17 -29.32
N PRO A 95 -10.74 5.69 -30.52
CA PRO A 95 -12.10 5.86 -31.01
C PRO A 95 -13.10 4.98 -30.25
N CYS A 96 -14.25 5.54 -29.91
CA CYS A 96 -15.35 4.79 -29.30
C CYS A 96 -15.98 3.80 -30.29
N PRO A 97 -16.16 2.53 -29.93
CA PRO A 97 -16.81 1.56 -30.81
C PRO A 97 -18.32 1.85 -31.01
N ALA A 98 -18.95 2.64 -30.14
CA ALA A 98 -20.39 2.93 -30.17
C ALA A 98 -20.73 4.31 -30.74
N CYS A 99 -20.12 5.40 -30.24
CA CYS A 99 -20.41 6.75 -30.75
C CYS A 99 -19.40 7.27 -31.78
N HIS A 100 -18.33 6.51 -32.07
CA HIS A 100 -17.25 6.90 -32.99
C HIS A 100 -16.47 8.16 -32.61
N GLU A 101 -16.73 8.76 -31.45
CA GLU A 101 -15.95 9.89 -30.93
C GLU A 101 -14.57 9.43 -30.46
N TRP A 102 -13.57 10.28 -30.65
CA TRP A 102 -12.22 10.08 -30.16
C TRP A 102 -12.15 10.50 -28.69
N GLN A 103 -11.76 9.55 -27.84
CA GLN A 103 -11.71 9.77 -26.40
C GLN A 103 -10.26 9.81 -25.92
N ASN A 104 -9.96 10.76 -25.04
CA ASN A 104 -8.65 10.85 -24.40
C ASN A 104 -8.40 9.63 -23.51
N ILE A 105 -7.31 8.91 -23.80
CA ILE A 105 -6.97 7.65 -23.11
C ILE A 105 -6.72 7.89 -21.62
N ASP A 106 -6.06 8.99 -21.24
CA ASP A 106 -5.77 9.27 -19.83
C ASP A 106 -7.04 9.45 -19.00
N SER A 107 -8.07 10.05 -19.60
CA SER A 107 -9.39 10.22 -18.99
C SER A 107 -10.09 8.86 -18.80
N LEU A 108 -10.09 8.00 -19.84
CA LEU A 108 -10.65 6.64 -19.76
C LEU A 108 -9.95 5.80 -18.68
N LEU A 109 -8.61 5.85 -18.64
CA LEU A 109 -7.82 5.09 -17.70
C LEU A 109 -8.05 5.51 -16.25
N ARG A 110 -8.67 6.68 -15.96
CA ARG A 110 -9.02 7.05 -14.57
C ARG A 110 -10.06 6.09 -13.98
N ASN A 111 -10.87 5.48 -14.84
CA ASN A 111 -11.85 4.46 -14.48
C ASN A 111 -11.29 3.03 -14.48
N ALA A 112 -10.00 2.84 -14.77
CA ALA A 112 -9.32 1.55 -14.62
C ALA A 112 -7.95 1.69 -13.93
N PRO A 113 -7.93 2.17 -12.67
CA PRO A 113 -6.70 2.37 -11.93
C PRO A 113 -5.97 1.04 -11.65
N ALA A 114 -6.68 -0.09 -11.54
CA ALA A 114 -6.08 -1.42 -11.36
C ALA A 114 -5.22 -1.90 -12.53
N ALA A 115 -5.44 -1.38 -13.73
CA ALA A 115 -4.65 -1.74 -14.90
C ALA A 115 -3.53 -0.73 -15.18
N ARG A 116 -3.41 0.33 -14.37
CA ARG A 116 -2.29 1.25 -14.48
C ARG A 116 -1.06 0.61 -13.83
N PRO A 117 0.13 0.75 -14.43
CA PRO A 117 1.35 0.42 -13.72
C PRO A 117 1.41 1.22 -12.42
N LEU A 118 1.84 0.57 -11.33
CA LEU A 118 2.06 1.21 -10.03
C LEU A 118 2.87 2.51 -10.25
N PRO A 119 2.52 3.63 -9.58
CA PRO A 119 3.29 4.86 -9.70
C PRO A 119 4.77 4.59 -9.38
N THR A 120 5.62 4.65 -10.40
CA THR A 120 7.09 4.49 -10.28
C THR A 120 7.72 5.67 -9.55
N HIS A 121 7.01 6.79 -9.47
CA HIS A 121 7.31 7.86 -8.56
C HIS A 121 6.56 7.58 -7.27
N VAL A 122 7.31 7.24 -6.21
CA VAL A 122 6.82 7.48 -4.85
C VAL A 122 6.42 8.94 -4.84
N ILE A 123 5.11 9.17 -4.86
CA ILE A 123 4.54 10.51 -4.75
C ILE A 123 5.26 11.14 -3.57
N ASP A 124 5.77 12.36 -3.76
CA ASP A 124 6.31 13.16 -2.66
C ASP A 124 5.15 13.43 -1.70
N ASN A 125 4.87 12.42 -0.89
CA ASN A 125 3.73 12.36 -0.02
C ASN A 125 3.93 13.29 1.17
N ARG A 126 4.98 14.13 1.20
CA ARG A 126 5.22 15.07 2.30
C ARG A 126 4.03 16.01 2.47
N GLU A 127 3.39 16.44 1.40
CA GLU A 127 2.21 17.29 1.47
C GLU A 127 1.00 16.53 2.03
N VAL A 128 0.69 15.35 1.48
CA VAL A 128 -0.38 14.47 1.98
C VAL A 128 -0.13 14.11 3.46
N LEU A 129 1.10 13.76 3.81
CA LEU A 129 1.51 13.38 5.15
C LEU A 129 1.41 14.56 6.13
N ALA A 130 1.85 15.75 5.73
CA ALA A 130 1.78 16.94 6.56
C ALA A 130 0.32 17.32 6.84
N GLU A 131 -0.55 17.23 5.84
CA GLU A 131 -1.96 17.58 6.01
C GLU A 131 -2.72 16.51 6.78
N VAL A 132 -2.45 15.24 6.53
CA VAL A 132 -3.03 14.13 7.29
C VAL A 132 -2.59 14.16 8.77
N ARG A 133 -1.34 14.52 9.06
CA ARG A 133 -0.85 14.72 10.46
C ARG A 133 -1.60 15.82 11.19
N ARG A 134 -2.11 16.84 10.49
CA ARG A 134 -2.90 17.92 11.11
C ARG A 134 -4.27 17.46 11.60
N LEU A 135 -4.77 16.31 11.13
CA LEU A 135 -6.12 15.81 11.42
C LEU A 135 -6.31 15.26 12.85
N HIS A 136 -5.23 15.13 13.65
CA HIS A 136 -5.26 14.87 15.11
C HIS A 136 -6.36 13.89 15.57
N GLY A 137 -6.48 12.70 14.98
CA GLY A 137 -7.35 11.66 15.52
C GLY A 137 -8.87 11.90 15.39
N ARG A 138 -9.32 13.02 14.80
CA ARG A 138 -10.76 13.36 14.72
C ARG A 138 -11.37 12.87 13.42
N PHE A 139 -11.57 11.56 13.32
CA PHE A 139 -12.15 10.93 12.12
C PHE A 139 -13.69 10.98 12.08
N ASP A 140 -14.34 11.33 13.18
CA ASP A 140 -15.80 11.39 13.27
C ASP A 140 -16.45 12.46 12.36
N LYS A 141 -15.68 13.46 11.92
CA LYS A 141 -16.15 14.56 11.07
C LYS A 141 -15.12 14.95 10.02
N LEU A 142 -14.86 14.03 9.10
CA LEU A 142 -14.03 14.30 7.93
C LEU A 142 -14.81 15.08 6.87
N ASP A 143 -14.28 16.22 6.44
CA ASP A 143 -14.75 16.91 5.23
C ASP A 143 -14.31 16.18 3.95
N ALA A 144 -14.80 16.63 2.79
CA ALA A 144 -14.50 16.00 1.51
C ALA A 144 -13.00 16.03 1.18
N GLY A 145 -12.28 17.11 1.51
CA GLY A 145 -10.84 17.23 1.27
C GLY A 145 -10.04 16.28 2.14
N GLN A 146 -10.41 16.16 3.42
CA GLN A 146 -9.78 15.24 4.36
C GLN A 146 -9.97 13.78 3.94
N LYS A 147 -11.18 13.41 3.48
CA LYS A 147 -11.46 12.07 2.94
C LYS A 147 -10.62 11.77 1.69
N ILE A 148 -10.43 12.74 0.79
CA ILE A 148 -9.54 12.58 -0.37
C ILE A 148 -8.12 12.24 0.07
N LEU A 149 -7.57 13.02 1.01
CA LEU A 149 -6.20 12.83 1.48
C LEU A 149 -5.99 11.46 2.15
N LEU A 150 -6.93 11.03 2.98
CA LEU A 150 -6.86 9.72 3.63
C LEU A 150 -7.01 8.58 2.63
N SER A 151 -7.92 8.70 1.67
CA SER A 151 -8.11 7.70 0.61
C SER A 151 -6.87 7.56 -0.27
N GLN A 152 -6.22 8.69 -0.59
CA GLN A 152 -4.95 8.71 -1.32
C GLN A 152 -3.83 8.07 -0.50
N ALA A 153 -3.74 8.37 0.80
CA ALA A 153 -2.77 7.74 1.69
C ALA A 153 -2.96 6.22 1.76
N ASP A 154 -4.20 5.74 1.84
CA ASP A 154 -4.53 4.31 1.89
C ASP A 154 -4.23 3.59 0.56
N ALA A 155 -4.59 4.21 -0.57
CA ALA A 155 -4.27 3.70 -1.90
C ALA A 155 -2.76 3.61 -2.13
N ASN A 156 -2.02 4.65 -1.70
CA ASN A 156 -0.57 4.67 -1.76
C ASN A 156 0.04 3.60 -0.86
N TYR A 157 -0.41 3.49 0.40
CA TYR A 157 0.05 2.44 1.31
C TYR A 157 -0.13 1.04 0.70
N THR A 158 -1.30 0.75 0.16
CA THR A 158 -1.61 -0.55 -0.45
C THR A 158 -0.70 -0.82 -1.66
N SER A 159 -0.57 0.16 -2.55
CA SER A 159 0.29 0.09 -3.74
C SER A 159 1.75 -0.15 -3.37
N LEU A 160 2.21 0.52 -2.31
CA LEU A 160 3.56 0.36 -1.80
C LEU A 160 3.77 -1.02 -1.17
N LEU A 161 2.78 -1.54 -0.44
CA LEU A 161 2.90 -2.85 0.21
C LEU A 161 2.94 -4.01 -0.81
N GLN A 162 2.24 -3.88 -1.94
CA GLN A 162 2.28 -4.86 -3.04
C GLN A 162 3.68 -5.08 -3.63
N LEU A 163 4.54 -4.06 -3.54
CA LEU A 163 5.92 -4.16 -4.00
C LEU A 163 6.78 -5.12 -3.16
N PHE A 164 6.29 -5.51 -1.97
CA PHE A 164 7.00 -6.38 -1.02
C PHE A 164 6.28 -7.70 -0.75
N THR A 165 5.41 -8.15 -1.67
CA THR A 165 4.60 -9.35 -1.49
C THR A 165 5.43 -10.63 -1.43
N ASP A 166 6.54 -10.70 -2.16
CA ASP A 166 7.42 -11.87 -2.13
C ASP A 166 8.17 -11.99 -0.80
N GLU A 167 8.63 -10.88 -0.24
CA GLU A 167 9.35 -10.80 1.02
C GLU A 167 8.52 -11.28 2.22
N ALA A 168 7.20 -11.10 2.15
CA ALA A 168 6.27 -11.55 3.18
C ALA A 168 6.23 -13.09 3.34
N LYS A 169 6.75 -13.86 2.37
CA LYS A 169 6.84 -15.33 2.48
C LYS A 169 7.70 -15.79 3.67
N GLU A 170 8.79 -15.06 3.94
CA GLU A 170 9.87 -15.49 4.83
C GLU A 170 9.79 -14.91 6.26
N GLY A 171 9.09 -13.78 6.42
CA GLY A 171 8.95 -13.08 7.69
C GLY A 171 8.22 -11.73 7.56
N PRO A 172 7.93 -11.05 8.69
CA PRO A 172 7.26 -9.75 8.68
C PRO A 172 8.05 -8.69 7.93
N ARG A 173 7.38 -7.94 7.05
CA ARG A 173 7.97 -6.85 6.26
C ARG A 173 7.83 -5.49 6.92
N LEU A 174 6.85 -5.30 7.81
CA LEU A 174 6.61 -4.03 8.47
C LEU A 174 7.31 -3.95 9.83
N PHE A 175 8.25 -3.01 9.94
CA PHE A 175 8.94 -2.71 11.18
C PHE A 175 9.44 -1.27 11.22
N SER A 176 9.63 -0.77 12.43
CA SER A 176 10.29 0.51 12.71
C SER A 176 11.50 0.26 13.60
N PHE A 177 12.50 1.13 13.58
CA PHE A 177 13.69 0.95 14.42
C PHE A 177 14.23 2.27 14.95
N VAL A 178 14.74 2.24 16.17
CA VAL A 178 15.35 3.41 16.82
C VAL A 178 16.60 2.99 17.58
N PRO A 179 17.62 3.83 17.68
CA PRO A 179 18.79 3.54 18.49
C PRO A 179 18.37 3.38 19.95
N VAL A 180 18.97 2.40 20.64
CA VAL A 180 18.71 2.18 22.07
C VAL A 180 19.20 3.38 22.89
N ASP A 181 20.41 3.88 22.61
CA ASP A 181 20.93 5.14 23.16
C ASP A 181 20.56 6.32 22.24
N ARG A 182 19.35 6.85 22.40
CA ARG A 182 18.83 7.94 21.56
C ARG A 182 19.63 9.25 21.72
N SER A 183 20.05 9.57 22.95
CA SER A 183 20.63 10.87 23.28
C SER A 183 22.05 11.04 22.77
N ASN A 184 22.84 9.96 22.72
CA ASN A 184 24.24 10.02 22.29
C ASN A 184 24.47 9.49 20.86
N PHE A 185 23.42 9.01 20.18
CA PHE A 185 23.56 8.47 18.83
C PHE A 185 23.87 9.57 17.82
N ASN A 186 24.97 9.42 17.08
CA ASN A 186 25.34 10.31 15.98
C ASN A 186 25.14 9.63 14.62
N PRO A 187 24.06 9.97 13.88
CA PRO A 187 23.74 9.35 12.58
C PRO A 187 24.85 9.50 11.52
N LYS A 188 25.72 10.51 11.65
CA LYS A 188 26.80 10.76 10.68
C LYS A 188 28.09 9.99 11.01
N LYS A 189 28.31 9.57 12.25
CA LYS A 189 29.60 9.03 12.73
C LYS A 189 29.54 7.59 13.22
N TRP A 190 28.35 6.98 13.34
CA TRP A 190 28.24 5.61 13.84
C TRP A 190 28.79 4.58 12.84
N ILE A 191 29.46 3.55 13.36
CA ILE A 191 29.93 2.36 12.61
C ILE A 191 29.08 1.14 12.98
N ARG A 192 28.80 0.98 14.28
CA ARG A 192 27.98 -0.09 14.85
C ARG A 192 27.18 0.50 16.01
N ALA A 193 25.91 0.12 16.13
CA ALA A 193 25.05 0.56 17.22
C ALA A 193 23.94 -0.45 17.50
N GLN A 194 23.44 -0.43 18.73
CA GLN A 194 22.26 -1.18 19.13
C GLN A 194 20.99 -0.43 18.71
N PHE A 195 20.11 -1.12 18.01
CA PHE A 195 18.83 -0.63 17.57
C PHE A 195 17.72 -1.46 18.19
N ARG A 196 16.71 -0.78 18.71
CA ARG A 196 15.43 -1.36 19.05
C ARG A 196 14.56 -1.41 17.81
N LEU A 197 14.27 -2.60 17.32
CA LEU A 197 13.32 -2.88 16.24
C LEU A 197 11.96 -3.22 16.83
N THR A 198 10.89 -2.68 16.25
CA THR A 198 9.50 -2.98 16.61
C THR A 198 8.76 -3.46 15.38
N LEU A 199 8.17 -4.65 15.47
CA LEU A 199 7.32 -5.24 14.43
C LEU A 199 5.91 -4.65 14.43
N TRP A 200 5.31 -4.62 13.24
CA TRP A 200 3.97 -4.08 13.02
C TRP A 200 3.06 -5.16 12.44
N CYS A 201 1.78 -5.10 12.79
CA CYS A 201 0.76 -5.95 12.19
C CYS A 201 0.27 -5.34 10.87
N GLU A 202 0.25 -6.13 9.79
CA GLU A 202 -0.15 -5.63 8.47
C GLU A 202 -1.64 -5.35 8.34
N HIS A 203 -2.47 -6.09 9.08
CA HIS A 203 -3.92 -5.87 9.14
C HIS A 203 -4.23 -4.56 9.86
N SER A 204 -3.74 -4.40 11.10
CA SER A 204 -4.05 -3.22 11.91
C SER A 204 -3.25 -1.99 11.59
N ARG A 205 -2.10 -2.17 10.94
CA ARG A 205 -1.13 -1.10 10.69
C ARG A 205 -0.63 -0.45 11.98
N LEU A 206 -0.66 -1.20 13.09
CA LEU A 206 -0.17 -0.78 14.40
C LEU A 206 1.05 -1.60 14.82
N PRO A 207 1.96 -1.00 15.58
CA PRO A 207 3.07 -1.75 16.19
C PRO A 207 2.54 -2.77 17.20
N LEU A 208 3.20 -3.93 17.30
CA LEU A 208 2.77 -5.03 18.17
C LEU A 208 2.58 -4.65 19.65
N PRO A 209 3.44 -3.82 20.27
CA PRO A 209 3.21 -3.36 21.64
C PRO A 209 1.86 -2.67 21.83
N SER A 210 1.41 -1.86 20.86
CA SER A 210 0.10 -1.18 20.94
C SER A 210 -1.09 -2.14 20.92
N LEU A 211 -0.94 -3.33 20.31
CA LEU A 211 -1.99 -4.35 20.28
C LEU A 211 -1.97 -5.27 21.51
N ASN A 212 -0.79 -5.49 22.08
CA ASN A 212 -0.58 -6.40 23.21
C ASN A 212 -0.65 -5.71 24.58
N GLY A 213 -0.80 -4.38 24.60
CA GLY A 213 -0.84 -3.56 25.82
C GLY A 213 0.50 -2.89 26.14
N PRO A 214 0.46 -1.80 26.95
CA PRO A 214 1.57 -0.85 27.12
C PRO A 214 2.88 -1.46 27.66
N ASP A 215 2.80 -2.55 28.42
CA ASP A 215 3.98 -3.22 29.01
C ASP A 215 4.52 -4.38 28.16
N SER A 216 3.86 -4.71 27.05
CA SER A 216 4.27 -5.84 26.22
C SER A 216 5.53 -5.54 25.42
N LYS A 217 6.53 -6.41 25.58
CA LYS A 217 7.75 -6.41 24.75
C LYS A 217 7.65 -7.33 23.53
N LYS A 218 6.47 -7.91 23.26
CA LYS A 218 6.28 -8.78 22.09
C LYS A 218 6.55 -8.01 20.81
N GLY A 219 7.34 -8.60 19.93
CA GLY A 219 7.73 -7.98 18.66
C GLY A 219 8.73 -6.83 18.79
N VAL A 220 9.35 -6.66 19.96
CA VAL A 220 10.43 -5.68 20.19
C VAL A 220 11.74 -6.42 20.35
N TYR A 221 12.73 -6.06 19.53
CA TYR A 221 14.04 -6.71 19.49
C TYR A 221 15.13 -5.68 19.64
N GLU A 222 16.18 -5.99 20.39
CA GLU A 222 17.39 -5.19 20.40
C GLU A 222 18.44 -5.92 19.57
N ILE A 223 18.80 -5.32 18.44
CA ILE A 223 19.71 -5.89 17.44
C ILE A 223 20.85 -4.92 17.18
N GLU A 224 22.04 -5.49 17.03
CA GLU A 224 23.21 -4.71 16.68
C GLU A 224 23.34 -4.63 15.16
N LEU A 225 23.25 -3.42 14.63
CA LEU A 225 23.39 -3.17 13.20
C LEU A 225 24.68 -2.42 12.92
N THR A 226 25.20 -2.62 11.70
CA THR A 226 26.36 -1.88 11.19
C THR A 226 25.91 -0.82 10.18
N ARG A 227 26.72 0.23 10.04
CA ARG A 227 26.47 1.29 9.05
C ARG A 227 26.40 0.74 7.63
N ASP A 228 27.21 -0.29 7.33
CA ASP A 228 27.25 -0.91 6.01
C ASP A 228 26.00 -1.71 5.69
N TRP A 229 25.47 -2.48 6.65
CA TRP A 229 24.17 -3.11 6.51
C TRP A 229 23.09 -2.07 6.23
N PHE A 230 23.12 -0.96 6.98
CA PHE A 230 22.14 0.12 6.85
C PHE A 230 22.21 0.83 5.49
N LYS A 231 23.41 1.01 4.93
CA LYS A 231 23.59 1.54 3.57
C LYS A 231 23.02 0.59 2.52
N LYS A 232 23.24 -0.73 2.67
CA LYS A 232 22.70 -1.76 1.77
C LYS A 232 21.18 -1.85 1.84
N ALA A 233 20.61 -1.78 3.04
CA ALA A 233 19.17 -1.79 3.28
C ALA A 233 18.53 -0.40 3.02
N GLY A 234 19.33 0.62 2.71
CA GLY A 234 18.90 2.01 2.75
C GLY A 234 17.69 2.35 1.90
N PRO A 235 17.65 1.94 0.62
CA PRO A 235 16.50 2.20 -0.24
C PRO A 235 15.22 1.52 0.28
N TYR A 236 15.29 0.24 0.68
CA TYR A 236 14.23 -0.45 1.41
C TYR A 236 13.78 0.30 2.68
N LEU A 237 14.69 0.75 3.53
CA LEU A 237 14.34 1.43 4.78
C LEU A 237 13.67 2.78 4.53
N LYS A 238 14.11 3.53 3.51
CA LYS A 238 13.44 4.77 3.06
C LYS A 238 12.00 4.48 2.64
N PHE A 239 11.80 3.43 1.85
CA PHE A 239 10.50 2.98 1.40
C PHE A 239 9.59 2.58 2.57
N LEU A 240 10.07 1.70 3.44
CA LEU A 240 9.33 1.18 4.58
C LEU A 240 8.90 2.31 5.52
N THR A 241 9.80 3.22 5.85
CA THR A 241 9.49 4.35 6.75
C THR A 241 8.50 5.31 6.11
N GLY A 242 8.60 5.56 4.80
CA GLY A 242 7.60 6.31 4.04
C GLY A 242 6.22 5.65 4.08
N THR A 243 6.17 4.33 3.87
CA THR A 243 4.95 3.52 3.88
C THR A 243 4.28 3.52 5.25
N LEU A 244 5.02 3.23 6.32
CA LEU A 244 4.50 3.24 7.70
C LEU A 244 3.97 4.62 8.12
N SER A 245 4.59 5.69 7.63
CA SER A 245 4.12 7.04 7.93
C SER A 245 2.75 7.34 7.31
N LEU A 246 2.42 6.74 6.16
CA LEU A 246 1.08 6.83 5.55
C LEU A 246 0.06 5.97 6.29
N ALA A 247 0.52 4.91 6.95
CA ALA A 247 -0.33 3.93 7.61
C ALA A 247 -0.88 4.43 8.96
N LEU A 248 -0.05 5.17 9.71
CA LEU A 248 -0.36 5.60 11.07
C LEU A 248 -1.65 6.44 11.19
N PRO A 249 -1.94 7.41 10.32
CA PRO A 249 -3.18 8.18 10.40
C PRO A 249 -4.42 7.39 9.96
N VAL A 250 -4.25 6.26 9.28
CA VAL A 250 -5.33 5.41 8.81
C VAL A 250 -5.65 4.29 9.82
N ALA A 251 -4.66 3.89 10.63
CA ALA A 251 -4.77 2.79 11.58
C ALA A 251 -5.87 2.97 12.66
N SER A 252 -6.31 4.21 12.90
CA SER A 252 -7.37 4.57 13.87
C SER A 252 -8.80 4.44 13.34
N SER A 253 -9.00 4.27 12.03
CA SER A 253 -10.34 4.19 11.42
C SER A 253 -10.89 2.76 11.32
N ALA A 254 -10.00 1.79 11.04
CA ALA A 254 -10.39 0.40 10.80
C ALA A 254 -10.54 -0.42 12.10
N ILE A 255 -10.04 0.09 13.23
CA ILE A 255 -9.92 -0.67 14.45
C ILE A 255 -10.41 0.16 15.62
N LYS A 256 -11.33 -0.39 16.42
CA LYS A 256 -11.81 0.15 17.71
C LYS A 256 -10.74 0.20 18.81
N PHE A 257 -9.48 0.38 18.45
CA PHE A 257 -8.40 0.67 19.37
C PHE A 257 -8.23 2.18 19.33
N ASP A 258 -8.87 2.86 20.29
CA ASP A 258 -8.56 4.25 20.59
C ASP A 258 -7.11 4.30 21.06
N LEU A 259 -6.17 4.52 20.13
CA LEU A 259 -4.85 4.96 20.50
C LEU A 259 -5.02 6.30 21.19
N ASP A 260 -4.62 6.38 22.46
CA ASP A 260 -4.54 7.68 23.11
C ASP A 260 -3.53 8.59 22.37
N ASP A 261 -3.77 9.90 22.43
CA ASP A 261 -2.95 10.89 21.72
C ASP A 261 -1.44 10.79 22.06
N THR A 262 -1.13 10.30 23.26
CA THR A 262 0.24 10.08 23.73
C THR A 262 0.92 8.92 23.01
N ALA A 263 0.23 7.78 22.86
CA ALA A 263 0.72 6.62 22.14
C ALA A 263 0.87 6.93 20.65
N TYR A 264 -0.10 7.64 20.06
CA TYR A 264 0.01 8.09 18.68
C TYR A 264 1.25 8.96 18.43
N LYS A 265 1.47 9.98 19.28
CA LYS A 265 2.65 10.85 19.18
C LYS A 265 3.96 10.09 19.38
N ALA A 266 4.00 9.14 20.31
CA ALA A 266 5.20 8.32 20.52
C ALA A 266 5.56 7.49 19.28
N ILE A 267 4.56 6.95 18.56
CA ILE A 267 4.78 6.22 17.30
C ILE A 267 5.24 7.19 16.20
N GLU A 268 4.65 8.38 16.11
CA GLU A 268 5.05 9.40 15.14
C GLU A 268 6.51 9.84 15.35
N GLU A 269 6.89 10.14 16.59
CA GLU A 269 8.27 10.48 16.95
C GLU A 269 9.25 9.36 16.62
N GLN A 270 8.84 8.10 16.82
CA GLN A 270 9.63 6.92 16.45
C GLN A 270 9.87 6.84 14.93
N LEU A 271 8.84 7.06 14.13
CA LEU A 271 8.95 7.04 12.67
C LEU A 271 9.78 8.22 12.13
N ASP A 272 9.61 9.42 12.72
CA ASP A 272 10.40 10.59 12.33
C ASP A 272 11.88 10.44 12.71
N LEU A 273 12.17 9.85 13.87
CA LEU A 273 13.55 9.51 14.25
C LEU A 273 14.15 8.48 13.28
N SER A 274 13.40 7.43 12.94
CA SER A 274 13.82 6.40 11.97
C SER A 274 14.19 7.06 10.63
N ARG A 275 13.30 7.93 10.11
CA ARG A 275 13.50 8.67 8.87
C ARG A 275 14.75 9.54 8.90
N ASN A 276 14.94 10.30 9.98
CA ASN A 276 16.10 11.18 10.13
C ASN A 276 17.42 10.40 10.14
N ILE A 277 17.44 9.23 10.79
CA ILE A 277 18.62 8.36 10.81
C ILE A 277 18.93 7.82 9.41
N ILE A 278 17.91 7.40 8.68
CA ILE A 278 18.04 6.91 7.30
C ILE A 278 18.61 8.00 6.40
N SER A 279 17.97 9.17 6.38
CA SER A 279 18.41 10.30 5.56
C SER A 279 19.83 10.74 5.90
N ALA A 280 20.20 10.80 7.18
CA ALA A 280 21.55 11.19 7.59
C ALA A 280 22.63 10.12 7.33
N THR A 281 22.24 8.84 7.24
CA THR A 281 23.18 7.73 7.01
C THR A 281 23.49 7.51 5.53
N ILE A 282 22.46 7.59 4.67
CA ILE A 282 22.54 7.28 3.23
C ILE A 282 22.62 8.56 2.37
N GLY A 283 22.29 9.72 2.93
CA GLY A 283 22.17 10.98 2.20
C GLY A 283 20.81 11.15 1.51
N GLU A 284 20.46 12.40 1.22
CA GLU A 284 19.22 12.76 0.50
C GLU A 284 19.23 12.33 -0.98
N GLY A 285 20.41 11.99 -1.53
CA GLY A 285 20.62 11.75 -2.97
C GLY A 285 19.99 10.47 -3.54
N GLY A 286 19.68 9.46 -2.72
CA GLY A 286 18.96 8.29 -3.20
C GLY A 286 17.48 8.59 -3.31
N LYS A 287 17.03 9.03 -4.49
CA LYS A 287 15.61 9.13 -4.81
C LYS A 287 15.02 7.73 -4.77
N ILE A 288 13.85 7.56 -4.16
CA ILE A 288 13.18 6.24 -4.10
C ILE A 288 12.87 5.69 -5.52
N GLY A 289 12.85 6.56 -6.54
CA GLY A 289 12.78 6.17 -7.95
C GLY A 289 14.00 5.39 -8.48
N GLU A 290 15.14 5.37 -7.79
CA GLU A 290 16.29 4.52 -8.17
C GLU A 290 16.09 3.05 -7.78
N LEU A 291 15.15 2.75 -6.87
CA LEU A 291 14.75 1.39 -6.49
C LEU A 291 14.08 0.64 -7.65
N ILE A 292 13.51 1.39 -8.59
CA ILE A 292 12.81 0.89 -9.76
C ILE A 292 13.61 1.35 -10.97
N GLY A 293 14.61 0.57 -11.38
CA GLY A 293 15.37 0.82 -12.60
C GLY A 293 14.46 0.96 -13.83
N PRO A 294 14.96 1.52 -14.95
CA PRO A 294 14.21 1.60 -16.20
C PRO A 294 14.04 0.19 -16.76
N THR A 295 13.01 -0.51 -16.31
CA THR A 295 12.72 -1.89 -16.71
C THR A 295 11.35 -1.91 -17.36
N ASP A 296 11.24 -2.69 -18.44
CA ASP A 296 10.04 -2.82 -19.25
C ASP A 296 8.80 -3.02 -18.38
N THR A 297 7.78 -2.20 -18.63
CA THR A 297 6.54 -2.09 -17.84
C THR A 297 5.68 -3.37 -17.79
N THR A 298 6.13 -4.48 -18.37
CA THR A 298 5.57 -5.83 -18.19
C THR A 298 6.16 -6.56 -16.97
N ALA A 299 7.34 -6.18 -16.50
CA ALA A 299 8.02 -6.78 -15.33
C ALA A 299 7.48 -6.25 -13.97
N LEU A 300 6.68 -5.18 -14.00
CA LEU A 300 6.07 -4.57 -12.81
C LEU A 300 4.87 -5.36 -12.27
N GLU A 301 4.39 -6.38 -12.98
CA GLU A 301 3.42 -7.32 -12.44
C GLU A 301 4.03 -8.19 -11.30
N HIS A 302 5.35 -8.18 -11.11
CA HIS A 302 6.03 -9.16 -10.24
C HIS A 302 7.26 -8.64 -9.45
N GLY A 303 7.30 -7.38 -9.03
CA GLY A 303 8.24 -6.92 -7.98
C GLY A 303 9.75 -7.08 -8.28
N GLU A 304 10.14 -7.25 -9.56
CA GLU A 304 11.49 -7.71 -9.92
C GLU A 304 12.61 -6.74 -9.55
N ALA A 305 12.37 -5.43 -9.58
CA ALA A 305 13.37 -4.44 -9.20
C ALA A 305 13.69 -4.47 -7.69
N ILE A 306 12.74 -4.93 -6.87
CA ILE A 306 12.88 -5.00 -5.40
C ILE A 306 13.40 -6.37 -4.94
N ARG A 307 13.20 -7.45 -5.72
CA ARG A 307 13.81 -8.76 -5.46
C ARG A 307 15.32 -8.69 -5.26
N ALA A 308 16.01 -7.73 -5.89
CA ALA A 308 17.44 -7.50 -5.71
C ALA A 308 17.81 -7.02 -4.29
N GLU A 309 16.90 -6.37 -3.56
CA GLU A 309 17.11 -5.85 -2.20
C GLU A 309 16.62 -6.78 -1.09
N GLY A 310 15.83 -7.82 -1.41
CA GLY A 310 15.33 -8.81 -0.45
C GLY A 310 16.41 -9.58 0.33
N GLY A 311 17.70 -9.44 -0.03
CA GLY A 311 18.82 -9.97 0.75
C GLY A 311 18.94 -9.38 2.15
N ALA A 312 18.79 -8.05 2.29
CA ALA A 312 18.93 -7.37 3.58
C ALA A 312 17.78 -7.70 4.54
N LEU A 313 16.56 -7.82 4.00
CA LEU A 313 15.39 -8.19 4.79
C LEU A 313 15.43 -9.66 5.22
N ARG A 314 15.89 -10.57 4.35
CA ARG A 314 16.11 -11.98 4.74
C ARG A 314 17.20 -12.12 5.80
N GLU A 315 18.27 -11.34 5.72
CA GLU A 315 19.29 -11.26 6.76
C GLU A 315 18.68 -10.80 8.10
N LEU A 316 17.84 -9.76 8.05
CA LEU A 316 17.10 -9.29 9.23
C LEU A 316 16.19 -10.38 9.81
N HIS A 317 15.41 -11.06 8.98
CA HIS A 317 14.55 -12.17 9.43
C HIS A 317 15.37 -13.29 10.08
N ALA A 318 16.55 -13.61 9.54
CA ALA A 318 17.44 -14.59 10.14
C ALA A 318 17.98 -14.13 11.51
N LEU A 319 18.27 -12.83 11.69
CA LEU A 319 18.64 -12.27 12.99
C LEU A 319 17.50 -12.33 14.00
N LEU A 320 16.28 -11.99 13.57
CA LEU A 320 15.09 -12.01 14.42
C LEU A 320 14.72 -13.43 14.85
N LYS A 321 14.71 -14.40 13.91
CA LYS A 321 14.42 -15.82 14.20
C LYS A 321 15.39 -16.44 15.22
N LYS A 322 16.63 -15.93 15.31
CA LYS A 322 17.60 -16.38 16.34
C LYS A 322 17.22 -15.91 17.74
N GLN A 323 16.60 -14.75 17.88
CA GLN A 323 16.15 -14.23 19.18
C GLN A 323 14.81 -14.85 19.57
N GLU A 324 13.83 -14.81 18.66
CA GLU A 324 12.51 -15.39 18.89
C GLU A 324 11.90 -15.83 17.54
N PRO A 325 11.68 -17.15 17.33
CA PRO A 325 11.20 -17.67 16.05
C PRO A 325 9.77 -17.26 15.67
N SER A 326 8.92 -16.91 16.64
CA SER A 326 7.50 -16.63 16.46
C SER A 326 7.18 -15.18 16.09
N PHE A 327 8.19 -14.34 15.86
CA PHE A 327 8.04 -12.93 15.48
C PHE A 327 7.10 -12.12 16.37
N GLY A 328 7.16 -12.31 17.69
CA GLY A 328 6.30 -11.66 18.66
C GLY A 328 4.87 -12.18 18.67
N GLY A 329 4.62 -13.38 18.13
CA GLY A 329 3.30 -13.98 17.98
C GLY A 329 2.55 -13.55 16.71
N LEU A 330 3.24 -12.93 15.74
CA LEU A 330 2.65 -12.68 14.43
C LEU A 330 2.36 -13.99 13.71
N VAL A 331 1.17 -14.08 13.14
CA VAL A 331 0.69 -15.23 12.38
C VAL A 331 0.78 -14.91 10.90
N ARG A 332 1.34 -15.83 10.13
CA ARG A 332 1.37 -15.74 8.67
C ARG A 332 0.04 -16.25 8.11
N VAL A 333 -0.68 -15.38 7.40
CA VAL A 333 -1.96 -15.67 6.75
C VAL A 333 -1.89 -15.41 5.25
N LEU A 334 -2.85 -15.95 4.50
CA LEU A 334 -3.01 -15.67 3.07
C LEU A 334 -4.24 -14.80 2.88
N ASN A 335 -4.09 -13.68 2.19
CA ASN A 335 -5.25 -12.89 1.78
C ASN A 335 -6.00 -13.58 0.63
N LYS A 336 -7.14 -12.98 0.23
CA LYS A 336 -7.95 -13.51 -0.87
C LYS A 336 -7.25 -13.51 -2.23
N ARG A 337 -6.11 -12.81 -2.36
CA ARG A 337 -5.22 -12.82 -3.53
C ARG A 337 -4.07 -13.83 -3.43
N GLN A 338 -4.08 -14.69 -2.41
CA GLN A 338 -2.98 -15.63 -2.09
C GLN A 338 -1.64 -14.91 -1.82
N GLU A 339 -1.69 -13.69 -1.30
CA GLU A 339 -0.52 -12.96 -0.84
C GLU A 339 -0.33 -13.22 0.67
N PHE A 340 0.92 -13.45 1.07
CA PHE A 340 1.25 -13.63 2.48
C PHE A 340 1.19 -12.30 3.24
N LEU A 341 0.59 -12.33 4.43
CA LEU A 341 0.55 -11.22 5.38
C LEU A 341 0.99 -11.71 6.76
N TRP A 342 1.65 -10.85 7.53
CA TRP A 342 1.92 -11.10 8.94
C TRP A 342 0.99 -10.26 9.82
N VAL A 343 0.08 -10.94 10.51
CA VAL A 343 -1.00 -10.31 11.29
C VAL A 343 -0.95 -10.73 12.75
N HIS A 344 -1.51 -9.88 13.62
CA HIS A 344 -1.69 -10.25 15.01
C HIS A 344 -2.65 -11.44 15.13
N GLU A 345 -2.44 -12.32 16.10
CA GLU A 345 -3.26 -13.54 16.30
C GLU A 345 -4.77 -13.26 16.34
N GLN A 346 -5.16 -12.11 16.91
CA GLN A 346 -6.56 -11.69 17.00
C GLN A 346 -7.24 -11.45 15.64
N PHE A 347 -6.47 -11.12 14.60
CA PHE A 347 -6.97 -10.87 13.24
C PHE A 347 -6.79 -12.08 12.32
N ALA A 348 -6.17 -13.17 12.80
CA ALA A 348 -5.90 -14.33 11.96
C ALA A 348 -7.19 -14.97 11.40
N GLY A 349 -8.30 -14.89 12.15
CA GLY A 349 -9.60 -15.42 11.73
C GLY A 349 -10.31 -14.63 10.63
N GLU A 350 -9.77 -13.48 10.20
CA GLU A 350 -10.35 -12.67 9.13
C GLU A 350 -9.91 -13.10 7.72
N TYR A 351 -8.93 -13.99 7.64
CA TYR A 351 -8.29 -14.45 6.41
C TYR A 351 -8.69 -15.88 6.09
#